data_AF-A0A1G0B0D5-F1
#
_entry.id   AF-A0A1G0B0D5-F1
#
_cell.length_a   1.000
_cell.length_b   1.000
_cell.length_c   1.000
_cell.angle_alpha   90.00
_cell.angle_beta   90.00
_cell.angle_gamma   90.00
#
_symmetry.space_group_name_H-M   'P 1'
#
loop_
_entity.id
_entity.type
_entity.pdbx_description
1 polymer ?
#
loop_
_entity_poly.entity_id
_entity_poly.type
_entity_poly.pdbx_seq_one_letter_code
_entity_poly.pdbx_strand_id
1 'polypeptide(L)'
;MKKSILLIASIFIAIYAYNNFFTNNTLIGTYVNRNYGNDFIGGNPHIADTLILKKDNQFESPYYGKGKYKLNYTLNGTEIDLDYGEGFTSTNINGEQVTVSNEESFSTYINRIWFVGNPKIILFEDLNQYYEKIN
;
A
#
# COMPACT_ATOMS: atom_id res chain seq x y z
N MET A 1 -12.79 34.15 21.07
CA MET A 1 -13.58 33.20 20.25
C MET A 1 -12.97 32.91 18.89
N LYS A 2 -12.91 33.84 17.93
CA LYS A 2 -12.39 33.55 16.56
C LYS A 2 -10.97 32.96 16.54
N LYS A 3 -10.03 33.51 17.35
CA LYS A 3 -8.64 33.00 17.45
C LYS A 3 -8.57 31.58 18.04
N SER A 4 -9.40 31.29 19.06
CA SER A 4 -9.45 29.96 19.69
C SER A 4 -10.04 28.90 18.75
N ILE A 5 -11.07 29.25 17.97
CA ILE A 5 -11.65 28.35 16.95
C ILE A 5 -10.63 28.05 15.85
N LEU A 6 -9.92 29.08 15.36
CA LEU A 6 -8.85 28.89 14.37
C LEU A 6 -7.73 27.99 14.89
N LEU A 7 -7.32 28.17 16.15
CA LEU A 7 -6.32 27.33 16.78
C LEU A 7 -6.79 25.86 16.85
N ILE A 8 -8.01 25.61 17.32
CA ILE A 8 -8.56 24.25 17.38
C ILE A 8 -8.63 23.62 15.99
N ALA A 9 -9.14 24.36 14.99
CA ALA A 9 -9.20 23.89 13.61
C ALA A 9 -7.80 23.57 13.06
N SER A 10 -6.79 24.40 13.32
CA SER A 10 -5.42 24.14 12.88
C SER A 10 -4.82 22.88 13.50
N ILE A 11 -5.17 22.56 14.76
CA ILE A 11 -4.74 21.32 15.40
C ILE A 11 -5.34 20.16 14.64
N PHE A 12 -6.67 20.11 14.44
CA PHE A 12 -7.33 19.04 13.70
C PHE A 12 -6.77 18.85 12.28
N ILE A 13 -6.47 19.94 11.56
CA ILE A 13 -5.84 19.89 10.24
C ILE A 13 -4.44 19.28 10.34
N ALA A 14 -3.63 19.66 11.32
CA ALA A 14 -2.31 19.07 11.53
C ALA A 14 -2.39 17.58 11.88
N ILE A 15 -3.36 17.17 12.71
CA ILE A 15 -3.62 15.75 13.04
C ILE A 15 -3.96 14.99 11.77
N TYR A 16 -4.89 15.51 10.97
CA TYR A 16 -5.33 14.89 9.74
C TYR A 16 -4.18 14.77 8.74
N ALA A 17 -3.42 15.86 8.53
CA ALA A 17 -2.28 15.88 7.63
C ALA A 17 -1.22 14.84 8.05
N TYR A 18 -0.87 14.79 9.34
CA TYR A 18 0.15 13.87 9.85
C TYR A 18 -0.22 12.39 9.69
N ASN A 19 -1.50 12.05 9.83
CA ASN A 19 -1.94 10.66 9.78
C ASN A 19 -2.25 10.14 8.36
N ASN A 20 -2.38 11.03 7.38
CA ASN A 20 -2.80 10.66 6.03
C ASN A 20 -1.79 11.03 4.94
N PHE A 21 -0.88 11.99 5.17
CA PHE A 21 0.07 12.44 4.14
C PHE A 21 1.50 12.00 4.46
N PHE A 22 2.06 11.18 3.58
CA PHE A 22 3.38 10.55 3.74
C PHE A 22 4.26 10.81 2.52
N THR A 23 5.55 11.02 2.77
CA THR A 23 6.55 11.14 1.70
C THR A 23 7.25 9.81 1.45
N ASN A 24 7.89 9.65 0.28
CA ASN A 24 8.72 8.46 -0.01
C ASN A 24 9.68 8.15 1.14
N ASN A 25 10.42 9.15 1.62
CA ASN A 25 11.40 8.96 2.68
C ASN A 25 10.80 8.43 3.99
N THR A 26 9.58 8.84 4.33
CA THR A 26 8.90 8.33 5.52
C THR A 26 8.41 6.88 5.38
N LEU A 27 8.19 6.44 4.14
CA LEU A 27 7.65 5.12 3.82
C LEU A 27 8.69 4.07 3.45
N ILE A 28 9.90 4.47 3.03
CA ILE A 28 11.02 3.52 2.85
C ILE A 28 11.20 2.70 4.12
N GLY A 29 11.31 1.38 3.96
CA GLY A 29 11.46 0.45 5.06
C GLY A 29 10.78 -0.89 4.79
N THR A 30 10.75 -1.72 5.83
CA THR A 30 10.14 -3.05 5.78
C THR A 30 8.76 -3.00 6.42
N TYR A 31 7.81 -3.70 5.83
CA TYR A 31 6.47 -3.85 6.34
C TYR A 31 6.15 -5.33 6.49
N VAL A 32 5.30 -5.65 7.47
CA VAL A 32 4.80 -7.00 7.69
C VAL A 32 3.31 -7.04 7.46
N ASN A 33 2.82 -8.06 6.76
CA ASN A 33 1.40 -8.26 6.57
C ASN A 33 0.74 -8.62 7.92
N ARG A 34 -0.41 -8.02 8.21
CA ARG A 34 -1.22 -8.22 9.42
C ARG A 34 -2.62 -8.64 9.02
N ASN A 35 -3.23 -9.49 9.85
CA ASN A 35 -4.57 -10.02 9.62
C ASN A 35 -4.73 -10.73 8.27
N TYR A 36 -3.67 -11.41 7.82
CA TYR A 36 -3.70 -12.36 6.70
C TYR A 36 -4.35 -13.68 7.12
N GLY A 37 -4.66 -14.54 6.14
CA GLY A 37 -5.29 -15.86 6.36
C GLY A 37 -6.73 -15.94 5.87
N ASN A 38 -7.24 -14.87 5.26
CA ASN A 38 -8.49 -14.90 4.53
C ASN A 38 -8.21 -15.00 3.03
N ASP A 39 -8.68 -16.07 2.41
CA ASP A 39 -8.42 -16.38 0.99
C ASP A 39 -9.49 -15.80 0.05
N PHE A 40 -10.47 -15.05 0.59
CA PHE A 40 -11.57 -14.46 -0.19
C PHE A 40 -11.06 -13.43 -1.21
N ILE A 41 -9.98 -12.71 -0.90
CA ILE A 41 -9.37 -11.73 -1.80
C ILE A 41 -8.07 -12.31 -2.37
N GLY A 42 -8.16 -12.94 -3.55
CA GLY A 42 -7.02 -13.63 -4.17
C GLY A 42 -5.82 -12.73 -4.48
N GLY A 43 -6.04 -11.43 -4.68
CA GLY A 43 -4.97 -10.46 -4.93
C GLY A 43 -4.15 -10.07 -3.69
N ASN A 44 -4.55 -10.49 -2.49
CA ASN A 44 -3.87 -10.17 -1.24
C ASN A 44 -3.11 -11.38 -0.69
N PRO A 45 -1.99 -11.20 0.04
CA PRO A 45 -1.28 -12.32 0.62
C PRO A 45 -2.11 -12.93 1.74
N HIS A 46 -2.43 -14.21 1.57
CA HIS A 46 -3.14 -15.02 2.55
C HIS A 46 -2.20 -15.72 3.55
N ILE A 47 -0.90 -15.68 3.28
CA ILE A 47 0.16 -16.14 4.18
C ILE A 47 0.93 -14.95 4.75
N ALA A 48 1.79 -15.24 5.74
CA ALA A 48 2.73 -14.25 6.25
C ALA A 48 3.61 -13.73 5.10
N ASP A 49 3.65 -12.40 4.95
CA ASP A 49 4.43 -11.74 3.91
C ASP A 49 5.10 -10.47 4.43
N THR A 50 6.15 -10.04 3.73
CA THR A 50 6.86 -8.79 3.99
C THR A 50 6.94 -7.95 2.73
N LEU A 51 6.65 -6.67 2.83
CA LEU A 51 6.83 -5.71 1.74
C LEU A 51 7.99 -4.76 2.08
N ILE A 52 9.00 -4.68 1.22
CA ILE A 52 10.17 -3.81 1.39
C ILE A 52 10.09 -2.68 0.37
N LEU A 53 9.87 -1.45 0.82
CA LEU A 53 9.88 -0.25 -0.04
C LEU A 53 11.29 0.36 -0.06
N LYS A 54 11.87 0.51 -1.25
CA LYS A 54 13.24 1.00 -1.46
C LYS A 54 13.27 2.44 -1.97
N LYS A 55 14.40 3.11 -1.78
CA LYS A 55 14.57 4.54 -2.11
C LYS A 55 14.40 4.90 -3.59
N ASP A 56 14.64 3.94 -4.46
CA ASP A 56 14.58 4.06 -5.92
C ASP A 56 13.20 3.72 -6.50
N ASN A 57 12.15 3.81 -5.68
CA ASN A 57 10.76 3.50 -6.04
C ASN A 57 10.55 2.03 -6.47
N GLN A 58 11.44 1.13 -6.06
CA GLN A 58 11.27 -0.31 -6.22
C GLN A 58 10.75 -0.93 -4.93
N PHE A 59 10.07 -2.07 -5.03
CA PHE A 59 9.72 -2.89 -3.89
C PHE A 59 10.05 -4.36 -4.09
N GLU A 60 10.14 -5.10 -2.98
CA GLU A 60 10.25 -6.55 -2.97
C GLU A 60 9.29 -7.15 -1.93
N SER A 61 8.63 -8.25 -2.29
CA SER A 61 7.76 -9.04 -1.44
C SER A 61 7.86 -10.52 -1.83
N PRO A 62 7.97 -11.46 -0.88
CA PRO A 62 7.88 -12.89 -1.18
C PRO A 62 6.60 -13.29 -1.92
N TYR A 63 5.46 -12.64 -1.63
CA TYR A 63 4.17 -12.89 -2.30
C TYR A 63 4.09 -12.25 -3.69
N TYR A 64 4.36 -10.94 -3.80
CA TYR A 64 4.20 -10.18 -5.06
C TYR A 64 5.44 -10.22 -5.97
N GLY A 65 6.57 -10.72 -5.48
CA GLY A 65 7.85 -10.67 -6.18
C GLY A 65 8.48 -9.28 -6.12
N LYS A 66 9.01 -8.82 -7.25
CA LYS A 66 9.65 -7.50 -7.37
C LYS A 66 8.77 -6.59 -8.22
N GLY A 67 8.78 -5.31 -7.91
CA GLY A 67 7.95 -4.35 -8.61
C GLY A 67 8.39 -2.91 -8.39
N LYS A 68 7.58 -1.99 -8.89
CA LYS A 68 7.73 -0.55 -8.69
C LYS A 68 6.55 -0.03 -7.91
N TYR A 69 6.79 1.00 -7.11
CA TYR A 69 5.72 1.70 -6.42
C TYR A 69 5.71 3.18 -6.76
N LYS A 70 4.52 3.77 -6.69
CA LYS A 70 4.32 5.20 -6.90
C LYS A 70 3.38 5.74 -5.82
N LEU A 71 3.70 6.91 -5.29
CA LEU A 71 2.78 7.63 -4.40
C LEU A 71 1.96 8.65 -5.17
N ASN A 72 0.67 8.69 -4.90
CA ASN A 72 -0.24 9.74 -5.36
C ASN A 72 -0.81 10.48 -4.14
N TYR A 73 -1.08 11.77 -4.28
CA TYR A 73 -1.60 12.59 -3.19
C TYR A 73 -2.98 13.11 -3.55
N THR A 74 -3.97 12.78 -2.74
CA THR A 74 -5.36 13.21 -2.89
C THR A 74 -5.79 14.03 -1.68
N LEU A 75 -7.01 14.57 -1.68
CA LEU A 75 -7.57 15.25 -0.50
C LEU A 75 -7.76 14.29 0.68
N ASN A 76 -7.86 12.98 0.40
CA ASN A 76 -8.07 11.94 1.40
C ASN A 76 -6.76 11.41 1.99
N GLY A 77 -5.60 11.76 1.41
CA GLY A 77 -4.29 11.35 1.91
C GLY A 77 -3.36 10.87 0.81
N THR A 78 -2.42 10.01 1.20
CA THR A 78 -1.46 9.36 0.32
C THR A 78 -2.00 8.02 -0.14
N GLU A 79 -2.08 7.87 -1.46
CA GLU A 79 -2.31 6.61 -2.16
C GLU A 79 -0.98 6.04 -2.64
N ILE A 80 -0.91 4.71 -2.78
CA ILE A 80 0.22 3.96 -3.29
C ILE A 80 -0.26 2.98 -4.34
N ASP A 81 0.38 3.03 -5.50
CA ASP A 81 0.25 2.03 -6.56
C ASP A 81 1.43 1.07 -6.46
N LEU A 82 1.16 -0.23 -6.54
CA LEU A 82 2.15 -1.30 -6.61
C LEU A 82 2.00 -2.00 -7.96
N ASP A 83 2.99 -1.83 -8.84
CA ASP A 83 3.06 -2.49 -10.14
C ASP A 83 4.07 -3.64 -10.06
N TYR A 84 3.64 -4.85 -10.39
CA TYR A 84 4.46 -6.06 -10.28
C TYR A 84 4.11 -7.11 -11.34
N GLY A 85 4.87 -8.20 -11.33
CA GLY A 85 4.81 -9.20 -12.39
C GLY A 85 5.63 -8.76 -13.59
N GLU A 86 6.31 -9.71 -14.21
CA GLU A 86 7.12 -9.46 -15.40
C GLU A 86 6.90 -10.57 -16.43
N GLY A 87 7.00 -10.20 -17.70
CA GLY A 87 6.92 -11.11 -18.81
C GLY A 87 5.49 -11.50 -19.21
N PHE A 88 5.41 -12.55 -20.02
CA PHE A 88 4.18 -13.01 -20.61
C PHE A 88 4.04 -14.52 -20.44
N THR A 89 2.83 -14.98 -20.16
CA THR A 89 2.48 -16.39 -20.17
C THR A 89 1.77 -16.71 -21.48
N SER A 90 2.35 -17.60 -22.28
CA SER A 90 1.71 -18.11 -23.49
C SER A 90 1.10 -19.48 -23.21
N THR A 91 -0.20 -19.63 -23.50
CA THR A 91 -0.91 -20.90 -23.42
C THR A 91 -1.61 -21.22 -24.74
N ASN A 92 -1.74 -22.49 -25.09
CA ASN A 92 -2.45 -22.91 -26.30
C ASN A 92 -3.90 -23.22 -25.96
N ILE A 93 -4.83 -22.45 -26.52
CA ILE A 93 -6.27 -22.67 -26.39
C ILE A 93 -6.79 -23.08 -27.76
N ASN A 94 -7.28 -24.32 -27.90
CA ASN A 94 -7.81 -24.86 -29.15
C ASN A 94 -6.85 -24.78 -30.37
N GLY A 95 -5.54 -24.85 -30.12
CA GLY A 95 -4.51 -24.75 -31.17
C GLY A 95 -4.09 -23.31 -31.52
N GLU A 96 -4.66 -22.31 -30.86
CA GLU A 96 -4.24 -20.91 -30.95
C GLU A 96 -3.36 -20.55 -29.75
N GLN A 97 -2.20 -19.95 -30.01
CA GLN A 97 -1.31 -19.45 -28.95
C GLN A 97 -1.85 -18.12 -28.43
N VAL A 98 -2.33 -18.12 -27.19
CA VAL A 98 -2.78 -16.92 -26.47
C VAL A 98 -1.68 -16.49 -25.51
N THR A 99 -1.22 -15.26 -25.64
CA THR A 99 -0.18 -14.67 -24.79
C THR A 99 -0.81 -13.62 -23.89
N VAL A 100 -0.68 -13.78 -22.57
CA VAL A 100 -1.23 -12.89 -21.55
C VAL A 100 -0.08 -12.23 -20.80
N SER A 101 -0.16 -10.92 -20.57
CA SER A 101 0.80 -10.22 -19.72
C SER A 101 0.64 -10.69 -18.28
N ASN A 102 1.76 -10.93 -17.60
CA ASN A 102 1.76 -11.21 -16.16
C ASN A 102 1.84 -9.92 -15.32
N GLU A 103 1.84 -8.74 -15.97
CA GLU A 103 1.87 -7.46 -15.29
C GLU A 103 0.53 -7.21 -14.57
N GLU A 104 0.61 -7.00 -13.26
CA GLU A 104 -0.51 -6.65 -12.41
C GLU A 104 -0.22 -5.34 -11.68
N SER A 105 -1.30 -4.63 -11.33
CA SER A 105 -1.22 -3.38 -10.58
C SER A 105 -2.33 -3.36 -9.55
N PHE A 106 -2.00 -2.89 -8.35
CA PHE A 106 -2.96 -2.69 -7.27
C PHE A 106 -2.72 -1.33 -6.63
N SER A 107 -3.79 -0.57 -6.49
CA SER A 107 -3.80 0.77 -5.89
C SER A 107 -4.52 0.73 -4.55
N THR A 108 -3.94 1.39 -3.56
CA THR A 108 -4.51 1.49 -2.22
C THR A 108 -4.05 2.75 -1.50
N TYR A 109 -4.46 2.94 -0.26
CA TYR A 109 -4.10 4.09 0.56
C TYR A 109 -3.25 3.73 1.76
N ILE A 110 -2.56 4.77 2.25
CA ILE A 110 -1.68 4.70 3.41
C ILE A 110 -2.30 5.53 4.52
N ASN A 111 -2.36 4.97 5.71
CA ASN A 111 -2.78 5.71 6.89
C ASN A 111 -1.88 5.41 8.09
N ARG A 112 -2.09 6.18 9.15
CA ARG A 112 -1.54 5.91 10.47
C ARG A 112 -2.63 6.12 11.50
N ILE A 113 -2.75 5.17 12.42
CA ILE A 113 -3.67 5.30 13.55
C ILE A 113 -3.04 6.23 14.60
N TRP A 114 -3.75 7.32 14.91
CA TRP A 114 -3.58 8.17 16.10
C TRP A 114 -2.13 8.46 16.53
N PHE A 115 -1.39 9.32 15.81
CA PHE A 115 -0.06 9.91 16.15
C PHE A 115 1.11 8.96 16.51
N VAL A 116 0.86 7.76 17.00
CA VAL A 116 1.80 6.86 17.67
C VAL A 116 1.91 5.54 16.91
N GLY A 117 0.96 5.24 16.03
CA GLY A 117 0.99 4.05 15.18
C GLY A 117 2.07 4.11 14.10
N ASN A 118 2.42 2.95 13.56
CA ASN A 118 3.24 2.85 12.35
C ASN A 118 2.39 3.16 11.11
N PRO A 119 3.00 3.66 10.01
CA PRO A 119 2.35 3.68 8.71
C PRO A 119 1.80 2.30 8.34
N LYS A 120 0.59 2.29 7.80
CA LYS A 120 -0.10 1.10 7.30
C LYS A 120 -0.44 1.31 5.84
N ILE A 121 -0.11 0.33 5.01
CA ILE A 121 -0.60 0.24 3.63
C ILE A 121 -1.79 -0.71 3.67
N ILE A 122 -2.99 -0.18 3.43
CA ILE A 122 -4.21 -0.96 3.58
C ILE A 122 -4.32 -1.94 2.41
N LEU A 123 -4.66 -3.20 2.67
CA LEU A 123 -4.90 -4.20 1.62
C LEU A 123 -6.38 -4.46 1.45
N PHE A 124 -7.11 -4.51 2.56
CA PHE A 124 -8.56 -4.65 2.55
C PHE A 124 -9.15 -4.11 3.85
N GLU A 125 -10.00 -3.10 3.74
CA GLU A 125 -10.50 -2.34 4.89
C GLU A 125 -11.46 -3.17 5.76
N ASP A 126 -12.43 -3.87 5.16
CA ASP A 126 -13.43 -4.65 5.89
C ASP A 126 -12.81 -5.81 6.68
N LEU A 127 -11.70 -6.36 6.18
CA LEU A 127 -10.95 -7.43 6.87
C LEU A 127 -9.87 -6.87 7.80
N ASN A 128 -9.70 -5.54 7.85
CA ASN A 128 -8.61 -4.86 8.54
C ASN A 128 -7.25 -5.50 8.18
N GLN A 129 -7.06 -5.85 6.92
CA GLN A 129 -5.83 -6.45 6.40
C GLN A 129 -4.93 -5.35 5.87
N TYR A 130 -3.67 -5.33 6.30
CA TYR A 130 -2.72 -4.27 5.95
C TYR A 130 -1.27 -4.71 6.12
N TYR A 131 -0.37 -4.04 5.42
CA TYR A 131 1.06 -4.04 5.73
C TYR A 131 1.37 -2.96 6.77
N GLU A 132 1.99 -3.34 7.89
CA GLU A 132 2.41 -2.42 8.94
C GLU A 132 3.92 -2.21 8.88
N LYS A 133 4.38 -0.96 8.87
CA LYS A 133 5.81 -0.66 8.89
C LYS A 133 6.43 -1.19 10.19
N ILE A 134 7.51 -1.94 10.07
CA ILE A 134 8.39 -2.30 11.18
C ILE A 134 9.65 -1.44 11.07
N ASN A 135 10.08 -0.91 12.22
CA ASN A 135 11.18 0.05 12.40
C ASN A 135 12.16 0.16 11.22
#